data_AF-A0A413RH33-F1
#
_entry.id   AF-A0A413RH33-F1
#
_cell.length_a   1.000
_cell.length_b   1.000
_cell.length_c   1.000
_cell.angle_alpha   90.00
_cell.angle_beta   90.00
_cell.angle_gamma   90.00
#
_symmetry.space_group_name_H-M   'P 1'
#
loop_
_entity.id
_entity.type
_entity.pdbx_description
1 polymer ?
#
loop_
_entity_poly.entity_id
_entity_poly.type
_entity_poly.pdbx_seq_one_letter_code
_entity_poly.pdbx_strand_id
1 'polypeptide(L)'
;MANLNVSYSEMRDAATRLSTGQDDITTKLNELKGFIEGLISSGFVTDQASVTFGESYRKFTHGATELMGGLSSLGDYLRKASDALEDTDKQLASALRG
;
A
#
# COMPACT_ATOMS: atom_id res chain seq x y z
N MET A 1 -25.31 -14.65 -6.32
CA MET A 1 -25.48 -13.28 -5.81
C MET A 1 -24.53 -13.15 -4.63
N ALA A 2 -23.44 -12.40 -4.77
CA ALA A 2 -22.48 -12.20 -3.69
C ALA A 2 -23.14 -11.29 -2.65
N ASN A 3 -23.84 -11.89 -1.68
CA ASN A 3 -24.19 -11.19 -0.46
C ASN A 3 -22.87 -10.95 0.25
N LEU A 4 -22.31 -9.77 -0.02
CA LEU A 4 -21.15 -9.21 0.64
C LEU A 4 -21.56 -8.98 2.10
N ASN A 5 -21.58 -10.06 2.87
CA ASN A 5 -21.74 -10.02 4.32
C ASN A 5 -20.40 -9.60 4.94
N VAL A 6 -19.78 -8.55 4.37
CA VAL A 6 -18.51 -8.03 4.86
C VAL A 6 -18.86 -7.22 6.10
N SER A 7 -18.61 -7.83 7.25
CA SER A 7 -18.69 -7.19 8.55
C SER A 7 -17.74 -5.99 8.63
N TYR A 8 -18.03 -5.05 9.53
CA TYR A 8 -17.12 -3.93 9.83
C TYR A 8 -15.71 -4.42 10.17
N SER A 9 -15.61 -5.56 10.87
CA SER A 9 -14.34 -6.21 11.18
C SER A 9 -13.58 -6.65 9.92
N GLU A 10 -14.26 -7.28 8.95
CA GLU A 10 -13.59 -7.73 7.72
C GLU A 10 -13.10 -6.55 6.86
N MET A 11 -13.84 -5.43 6.84
CA MET A 11 -13.36 -4.20 6.17
C MET A 11 -12.11 -3.64 6.84
N ARG A 12 -12.10 -3.60 8.19
CA ARG A 12 -10.95 -3.12 8.97
C ARG A 12 -9.74 -4.06 8.84
N ASP A 13 -9.97 -5.36 8.79
CA ASP A 13 -8.94 -6.37 8.59
C ASP A 13 -8.33 -6.25 7.18
N ALA A 14 -9.16 -6.08 6.16
CA ALA A 14 -8.71 -5.84 4.80
C ALA A 14 -7.90 -4.54 4.70
N ALA A 15 -8.38 -3.44 5.30
CA ALA A 15 -7.64 -2.18 5.37
C ALA A 15 -6.26 -2.34 6.03
N THR A 16 -6.21 -3.08 7.15
CA THR A 16 -4.95 -3.36 7.86
C THR A 16 -3.99 -4.18 7.02
N ARG A 17 -4.47 -5.24 6.37
CA ARG A 17 -3.65 -6.07 5.47
C ARG A 17 -3.08 -5.26 4.29
N LEU A 18 -3.88 -4.37 3.71
CA LEU A 18 -3.42 -3.49 2.64
C LEU A 18 -2.32 -2.53 3.11
N SER A 19 -2.49 -1.92 4.29
CA SER A 19 -1.47 -1.04 4.89
C SER A 19 -0.18 -1.81 5.19
N THR A 20 -0.27 -2.97 5.84
CA THR A 20 0.93 -3.78 6.15
C THR A 20 1.63 -4.25 4.87
N GLY A 21 0.88 -4.73 3.88
CA GLY A 21 1.47 -5.15 2.60
C GLY A 21 2.16 -4.00 1.86
N GLN A 22 1.61 -2.79 1.94
CA GLN A 22 2.24 -1.58 1.39
C GLN A 22 3.59 -1.30 2.07
N ASP A 23 3.63 -1.34 3.41
CA ASP A 23 4.84 -1.09 4.18
C ASP A 23 5.93 -2.13 3.88
N ASP A 24 5.55 -3.41 3.80
CA ASP A 24 6.44 -4.52 3.47
C ASP A 24 7.05 -4.34 2.07
N ILE A 25 6.22 -4.03 1.06
CA ILE A 25 6.68 -3.80 -0.31
C ILE A 25 7.59 -2.57 -0.38
N THR A 26 7.21 -1.47 0.28
CA THR A 26 7.99 -0.23 0.30
C THR A 26 9.35 -0.45 0.95
N THR A 27 9.38 -1.18 2.06
CA THR A 27 10.63 -1.59 2.73
C THR A 27 11.50 -2.40 1.76
N LYS A 28 10.91 -3.39 1.09
CA LYS A 28 11.66 -4.24 0.17
C LYS A 28 12.22 -3.49 -1.04
N LEU A 29 11.44 -2.58 -1.61
CA LEU A 29 11.88 -1.71 -2.70
C LEU A 29 13.07 -0.83 -2.29
N ASN A 30 13.03 -0.27 -1.07
CA ASN A 30 14.13 0.53 -0.53
C ASN A 30 15.39 -0.29 -0.25
N GLU A 31 15.26 -1.50 0.29
CA GLU A 31 16.38 -2.43 0.48
C GLU A 31 17.09 -2.73 -0.86
N LEU A 32 16.32 -3.11 -1.87
CA LEU A 32 16.87 -3.48 -3.17
C LEU A 32 17.50 -2.25 -3.86
N LYS A 33 16.90 -1.08 -3.73
CA LYS A 33 17.49 0.18 -4.19
C LYS A 33 18.86 0.43 -3.56
N GLY A 34 18.97 0.32 -2.24
CA GLY A 34 20.25 0.50 -1.54
C GLY A 34 21.31 -0.52 -1.97
N PHE A 35 20.90 -1.78 -2.18
CA PHE A 35 21.79 -2.81 -2.70
C PHE A 35 22.33 -2.48 -4.10
N ILE A 36 21.45 -2.08 -5.03
CA ILE A 36 21.84 -1.71 -6.39
C ILE A 36 22.73 -0.46 -6.39
N GLU A 37 22.40 0.56 -5.61
CA GLU A 37 23.24 1.77 -5.46
C GLU A 37 24.62 1.42 -4.88
N GLY A 38 24.68 0.47 -3.94
CA GLY A 38 25.93 -0.05 -3.39
C GLY A 38 26.79 -0.78 -4.43
N LEU A 39 26.18 -1.64 -5.27
CA LEU A 39 26.87 -2.30 -6.38
C LEU A 39 27.40 -1.27 -7.40
N ILE A 40 26.60 -0.24 -7.69
CA ILE A 40 27.01 0.83 -8.60
C ILE A 40 28.24 1.57 -8.03
N SER A 41 28.20 1.91 -6.74
CA SER A 41 29.27 2.63 -6.05
C SER A 41 30.54 1.79 -5.86
N SER A 42 30.44 0.46 -5.78
CA SER A 42 31.60 -0.43 -5.55
C SER A 42 32.41 -0.72 -6.81
N GLY A 43 32.04 -0.14 -7.96
CA GLY A 43 32.77 -0.28 -9.20
C GLY A 43 32.32 -1.44 -10.07
N PHE A 44 31.12 -1.99 -9.84
CA PHE A 44 30.45 -2.89 -10.81
C PHE A 44 30.19 -2.21 -12.17
N VAL A 45 30.45 -0.91 -12.26
CA VAL A 45 30.09 -0.01 -13.36
C VAL A 45 31.35 0.46 -14.08
N THR A 46 31.89 -0.40 -14.94
CA THR A 46 32.97 -0.02 -15.86
C THR A 46 32.46 0.55 -17.19
N ASP A 47 31.17 0.40 -17.51
CA ASP A 47 30.58 0.80 -18.81
C ASP A 47 29.30 1.64 -18.70
N GLN A 48 29.03 2.42 -19.77
CA GLN A 48 27.83 3.27 -20.00
C GLN A 48 26.50 2.56 -19.70
N ALA A 49 26.45 1.23 -19.88
CA ALA A 49 25.29 0.41 -19.60
C ALA A 49 24.82 0.49 -18.14
N SER A 50 25.74 0.65 -17.20
CA SER A 50 25.40 0.60 -15.77
C SER A 50 24.89 1.93 -15.20
N VAL A 51 25.22 3.06 -15.85
CA VAL A 51 24.56 4.35 -15.59
C VAL A 51 23.09 4.28 -15.99
N THR A 52 22.82 3.79 -17.21
CA THR A 52 21.46 3.57 -17.72
C THR A 52 20.67 2.59 -16.85
N PHE A 53 21.33 1.53 -16.36
CA PHE A 53 20.72 0.60 -15.41
C PHE A 53 20.33 1.28 -14.09
N GLY A 54 21.23 2.05 -13.47
CA GLY A 54 20.94 2.78 -12.24
C GLY A 54 19.83 3.81 -12.38
N GLU A 55 19.75 4.52 -13.51
CA GLU A 55 18.62 5.39 -13.83
C GLU A 55 17.31 4.62 -14.01
N SER A 56 17.34 3.51 -14.75
CA SER A 56 16.15 2.68 -14.96
C SER A 56 15.64 2.10 -13.64
N TYR A 57 16.55 1.67 -12.77
CA TYR A 57 16.22 1.14 -11.46
C TYR A 57 15.60 2.21 -10.55
N ARG A 58 16.16 3.43 -10.52
CA ARG A 58 15.58 4.56 -9.77
C ARG A 58 14.17 4.90 -10.25
N LYS A 59 13.93 4.92 -11.57
CA LYS A 59 12.60 5.12 -12.15
C LYS A 59 11.62 4.01 -11.75
N PHE A 60 12.07 2.76 -11.78
CA PHE A 60 11.26 1.63 -11.34
C PHE A 60 10.85 1.75 -9.87
N THR A 61 11.82 1.97 -8.96
CA THR A 61 11.54 2.12 -7.54
C THR A 61 10.57 3.28 -7.28
N HIS A 62 10.77 4.42 -7.95
CA HIS A 62 9.87 5.56 -7.82
C HIS A 62 8.43 5.22 -8.24
N GLY A 63 8.22 4.67 -9.43
CA GLY A 63 6.89 4.29 -9.90
C GLY A 63 6.24 3.20 -9.05
N ALA A 64 7.03 2.27 -8.52
CA ALA A 64 6.55 1.25 -7.60
C ALA A 64 6.10 1.86 -6.26
N THR A 65 6.83 2.84 -5.71
CA THR A 65 6.42 3.58 -4.50
C THR A 65 5.14 4.38 -4.74
N GLU A 66 4.99 5.03 -5.90
CA GLU A 66 3.77 5.76 -6.26
C GLU A 66 2.55 4.82 -6.37
N LEU A 67 2.72 3.67 -7.05
CA LEU A 67 1.69 2.64 -7.14
C LEU A 67 1.24 2.16 -5.75
N MET A 68 2.20 1.96 -4.84
CA MET A 68 1.94 1.56 -3.46
C MET A 68 1.21 2.64 -2.66
N GLY A 69 1.45 3.93 -2.92
CA GLY A 69 0.63 5.00 -2.37
C GLY A 69 -0.86 4.88 -2.75
N GLY A 70 -1.16 4.36 -3.93
CA GLY A 70 -2.52 4.03 -4.36
C GLY A 70 -3.17 2.92 -3.52
N LEU A 71 -2.39 1.93 -3.11
CA LEU A 71 -2.85 0.84 -2.25
C LEU A 71 -3.23 1.35 -0.85
N SER A 72 -2.47 2.31 -0.32
CA SER A 72 -2.77 3.02 0.94
C SER A 72 -4.14 3.65 0.92
N SER A 73 -4.44 4.36 -0.19
CA SER A 73 -5.70 5.07 -0.38
C SER A 73 -6.91 4.13 -0.36
N LEU A 74 -6.74 2.90 -0.87
CA LEU A 74 -7.77 1.86 -0.83
C LEU A 74 -7.98 1.32 0.60
N GLY A 75 -6.91 1.13 1.37
CA GLY A 75 -6.99 0.78 2.78
C GLY A 75 -7.74 1.83 3.60
N ASP A 76 -7.40 3.11 3.40
CA ASP A 76 -8.08 4.24 4.03
C ASP A 76 -9.56 4.33 3.66
N TYR A 77 -9.88 4.07 2.39
CA TYR A 77 -11.27 4.00 1.94
C TYR A 77 -12.05 2.92 2.69
N LEU A 78 -11.51 1.71 2.81
CA LEU A 78 -12.16 0.61 3.53
C LEU A 78 -12.38 0.95 5.00
N ARG A 79 -11.40 1.60 5.65
CA ARG A 79 -11.52 2.05 7.04
C ARG A 79 -12.64 3.08 7.20
N LYS A 80 -12.64 4.14 6.38
CA LYS A 80 -13.68 5.19 6.41
C LYS A 80 -15.07 4.63 6.11
N ALA A 81 -15.18 3.72 5.15
CA ALA A 81 -16.45 3.07 4.84
C ALA A 81 -16.96 2.24 6.04
N SER A 82 -16.07 1.50 6.71
CA SER A 82 -16.44 0.74 7.91
C SER A 82 -16.92 1.65 9.06
N ASP A 83 -16.26 2.79 9.28
CA ASP A 83 -16.64 3.75 10.32
C ASP A 83 -18.01 4.39 10.04
N ALA A 84 -18.24 4.81 8.79
CA ALA A 84 -19.47 5.47 8.38
C ALA A 84 -20.69 4.53 8.48
N LEU A 85 -20.53 3.27 8.06
CA LEU A 85 -21.59 2.28 8.14
C LEU A 85 -21.89 1.90 9.60
N GLU A 86 -20.86 1.70 10.43
CA GLU A 86 -21.03 1.42 11.87
C GLU A 86 -21.77 2.54 12.59
N ASP A 87 -21.46 3.80 12.29
CA ASP A 87 -22.15 4.95 12.87
C ASP A 87 -23.61 5.04 12.41
N THR A 88 -23.85 4.82 11.11
CA THR A 88 -25.21 4.80 10.54
C THR A 88 -26.08 3.73 11.22
N ASP A 89 -25.55 2.52 11.42
CA ASP A 89 -26.25 1.44 12.11
C ASP A 89 -26.58 1.80 13.56
N LYS A 90 -25.65 2.45 14.29
CA LYS A 90 -25.89 2.91 15.67
C LYS A 90 -27.02 3.94 15.72
N GLN A 91 -27.07 4.86 14.76
CA GLN A 91 -28.12 5.86 14.66
C GLN A 91 -29.49 5.20 14.39
N LEU A 92 -29.56 4.29 13.41
CA LEU A 92 -30.80 3.55 13.09
C LEU A 92 -31.30 2.71 14.27
N ALA A 93 -30.39 2.01 14.96
CA ALA A 93 -30.73 1.23 16.15
C ALA A 93 -31.20 2.09 17.33
N SER A 94 -30.77 3.35 17.40
CA SER A 94 -31.21 4.31 18.41
C SER A 94 -32.59 4.88 18.07
N ALA A 95 -32.83 5.19 16.78
CA ALA A 95 -34.13 5.67 16.29
C ALA A 95 -35.25 4.62 16.42
N LEU A 96 -34.94 3.33 16.36
CA LEU A 96 -35.91 2.26 16.59
C LEU A 96 -36.22 2.01 18.08
N ARG A 97 -35.39 2.52 19.00
CA ARG A 97 -35.55 2.36 20.45
C ARG A 97 -36.20 3.56 21.13
N GLY A 98 -36.26 4.72 20.47
CA GLY A 98 -36.96 5.93 20.91
C GLY A 98 -38.35 6.02 20.30
#